data_AF-A0A1H7C222-F1
#
_entry.id   AF-A0A1H7C222-F1
#
_cell.length_a   1.000
_cell.length_b   1.000
_cell.length_c   1.000
_cell.angle_alpha   90.00
_cell.angle_beta   90.00
_cell.angle_gamma   90.00
#
_symmetry.space_group_name_H-M   'P 1'
#
loop_
_entity.id
_entity.type
_entity.pdbx_description
1 polymer ?
#
loop_
_entity_poly.entity_id
_entity_poly.type
_entity_poly.pdbx_seq_one_letter_code
_entity_poly.pdbx_strand_id
1 'polypeptide(L)' 'MAKREAIGEAYFLIKEKGYKPSEIYLDVGFENLSHFSYTFKDAFGVAPSRV' A
#
# COMPACT_ATOMS: atom_id res chain seq x y z
N MET A 1 2.47 14.77 -7.47
CA MET A 1 3.64 14.19 -6.75
C MET A 1 3.23 13.30 -5.56
N ALA A 2 2.12 13.53 -4.87
CA ALA A 2 1.81 12.90 -3.57
C ALA A 2 1.50 11.38 -3.51
N LYS A 3 1.28 10.67 -4.62
CA LYS A 3 0.79 9.27 -4.57
C LYS A 3 1.87 8.18 -4.66
N ARG A 4 3.06 8.52 -5.17
CA ARG A 4 4.17 7.54 -5.30
C ARG A 4 4.89 7.29 -3.98
N GLU A 5 5.01 8.31 -3.13
CA GLU A 5 5.66 8.20 -1.82
C GLU A 5 4.82 7.34 -0.85
N ALA A 6 3.49 7.53 -0.85
CA ALA A 6 2.53 6.75 -0.07
C ALA A 6 2.61 5.22 -0.31
N ILE A 7 2.77 4.82 -1.56
CA ILE A 7 2.86 3.41 -1.96
C ILE A 7 4.19 2.79 -1.48
N GLY A 8 5.27 3.57 -1.49
CA GLY A 8 6.57 3.18 -0.95
C GLY A 8 6.53 2.95 0.56
N GLU A 9 5.92 3.88 1.30
CA GLU A 9 5.74 3.75 2.75
C GLU A 9 4.88 2.54 3.10
N ALA A 10 3.77 2.33 2.38
CA ALA A 10 2.91 1.17 2.61
C ALA A 10 3.66 -0.15 2.38
N TYR A 11 4.54 -0.23 1.37
CA TYR A 11 5.35 -1.42 1.12
C TYR A 11 6.30 -1.72 2.29
N PHE A 12 6.94 -0.69 2.84
CA PHE A 12 7.80 -0.82 4.01
C PHE A 12 7.01 -1.29 5.25
N LEU A 13 5.84 -0.70 5.51
CA LEU A 13 4.98 -1.08 6.63
C LEU A 13 4.47 -2.52 6.52
N ILE A 14 4.09 -2.98 5.33
CA ILE A 14 3.66 -4.37 5.14
C ILE A 14 4.84 -5.33 5.28
N LYS A 15 5.93 -5.08 4.55
CA LYS A 15 7.06 -6.01 4.46
C LYS A 15 7.91 -6.07 5.73
N GLU A 16 8.26 -4.93 6.28
CA GLU A 16 9.23 -4.83 7.39
C GLU A 16 8.54 -4.79 8.76
N LYS A 17 7.30 -4.31 8.82
CA LYS A 17 6.54 -4.22 10.09
C LYS A 17 5.39 -5.22 10.20
N GLY A 18 5.01 -5.90 9.10
CA GLY A 18 3.96 -6.91 9.10
C GLY A 18 2.54 -6.34 9.22
N TYR A 19 2.33 -5.06 8.91
CA TYR A 19 1.01 -4.45 8.95
C TYR A 19 0.10 -5.04 7.87
N LYS A 20 -1.19 -5.14 8.16
CA LYS A 20 -2.15 -5.57 7.14
C LYS A 20 -2.45 -4.39 6.20
N PRO A 21 -2.60 -4.65 4.89
CA PRO A 21 -3.06 -3.65 3.92
C PRO A 21 -4.33 -2.90 4.34
N SER A 22 -5.26 -3.60 4.99
CA SER A 22 -6.52 -3.05 5.49
C SER A 22 -6.37 -2.08 6.67
N GLU A 23 -5.23 -2.11 7.37
CA GLU A 23 -4.98 -1.26 8.54
C GLU A 23 -4.32 0.06 8.13
N ILE A 24 -3.51 0.06 7.07
CA ILE A 24 -2.65 1.20 6.72
C ILE A 24 -3.11 2.02 5.51
N TYR A 25 -4.06 1.52 4.71
CA TYR A 25 -4.41 2.17 3.44
C TYR A 25 -4.96 3.60 3.63
N LEU A 26 -5.71 3.85 4.70
CA LEU A 26 -6.20 5.20 5.03
C LEU A 26 -5.05 6.11 5.47
N ASP A 27 -4.15 5.59 6.30
CA ASP A 27 -3.03 6.34 6.88
C ASP A 27 -2.02 6.78 5.82
N VAL A 28 -1.81 5.95 4.80
CA VAL A 28 -0.98 6.29 3.63
C VAL A 28 -1.74 7.08 2.56
N GLY A 29 -2.94 7.59 2.87
CA GLY A 29 -3.65 8.55 2.03
C GLY A 29 -4.52 7.96 0.92
N PHE A 30 -4.94 6.70 1.02
CA PHE A 30 -5.91 6.10 0.10
C PHE A 30 -7.31 6.13 0.67
N GLU A 31 -8.27 6.52 -0.16
CA GLU A 31 -9.69 6.60 0.23
C GLU A 31 -10.36 5.24 0.41
N ASN A 32 -9.86 4.19 -0.26
CA ASN A 32 -10.40 2.83 -0.18
C ASN A 32 -9.34 1.76 -0.51
N LEU A 33 -9.60 0.55 -0.01
CA LEU A 33 -8.69 -0.59 -0.14
C LEU A 33 -8.50 -1.07 -1.58
N SER A 34 -9.53 -0.96 -2.44
CA SER A 34 -9.45 -1.38 -3.84
C SER A 34 -8.49 -0.51 -4.63
N HIS A 35 -8.58 0.82 -4.45
CA HIS A 35 -7.71 1.79 -5.10
C HIS A 35 -6.27 1.67 -4.60
N PHE A 36 -6.09 1.43 -3.29
CA PHE A 36 -4.79 1.11 -2.70
C PHE A 36 -4.19 -0.14 -3.33
N SER A 37 -4.93 -1.24 -3.33
CA SER A 37 -4.45 -2.54 -3.80
C SER A 37 -4.10 -2.51 -5.30
N TYR A 38 -4.91 -1.82 -6.10
CA TYR A 38 -4.63 -1.62 -7.52
C TYR A 38 -3.34 -0.82 -7.72
N THR A 39 -3.23 0.34 -7.07
CA THR A 39 -2.05 1.22 -7.21
C THR A 39 -0.78 0.54 -6.70
N PHE A 40 -0.88 -0.23 -5.61
CA PHE A 40 0.24 -0.97 -5.03
C PHE A 40 0.73 -2.06 -5.99
N LYS A 41 -0.22 -2.82 -6.56
CA LYS A 41 0.09 -3.84 -7.56
C LYS A 41 0.68 -3.24 -8.83
N ASP A 42 0.17 -2.10 -9.29
CA ASP A 42 0.69 -1.38 -10.45
C ASP A 42 2.15 -0.91 -10.22
N ALA A 43 2.48 -0.46 -9.01
CA ALA A 43 3.82 0.01 -8.67
C ALA A 43 4.84 -1.12 -8.44
N PHE A 44 4.46 -2.22 -7.79
CA PHE A 44 5.40 -3.27 -7.36
C PHE A 44 5.24 -4.61 -8.09
N GLY A 45 4.20 -4.78 -8.89
CA GLY A 45 3.87 -6.03 -9.59
C GLY A 45 3.28 -7.13 -8.70
N VAL A 46 3.11 -6.88 -7.40
CA VAL A 46 2.60 -7.83 -6.41
C VAL A 46 1.48 -7.20 -5.60
N ALA A 47 0.45 -7.98 -5.26
CA ALA A 47 -0.64 -7.52 -4.41
C ALA A 47 -0.16 -7.28 -2.97
N PRO A 48 -0.67 -6.25 -2.26
CA PRO A 48 -0.21 -5.93 -0.91
C PRO A 48 -0.53 -7.03 0.11
N SER A 49 -1.50 -7.92 -0.15
CA SER A 49 -1.79 -9.09 0.69
C SER A 49 -0.83 -10.27 0.49
N ARG A 50 0.11 -10.18 -0.48
CA ARG A 50 1.12 -11.19 -0.79
C ARG A 50 2.55 -10.71 -0.52
N VAL A 51 2.69 -9.48 0.00
CA VAL A 51 3.94 -8.95 0.57
C VAL A 51 3.96 -9.30 2.04
#